data_AF-A0A2P5FH63-F1
#
_entry.id   AF-A0A2P5FH63-F1
#
_cell.length_a   1.000
_cell.length_b   1.000
_cell.length_c   1.000
_cell.angle_alpha   90.00
_cell.angle_beta   90.00
_cell.angle_gamma   90.00
#
_symmetry.space_group_name_H-M   'P 1'
#
loop_
_entity.id
_entity.type
_entity.pdbx_description
1 polymer ?
#
loop_
_entity_poly.entity_id
_entity_poly.type
_entity_poly.pdbx_seq_one_letter_code
_entity_poly.pdbx_strand_id
1 'polypeptide(L)'
;MDDNNKISSSDDGNSPKFSKKPLPEIEARVSNKDVSIRIYCEKQNGGSNLANILTEIEKLYLTIVNTSVLPLGSSTVDITIVAQ
;
A
#
# COMPACT_ATOMS: atom_id res chain seq x y z
N MET A 1 32.41 31.19 21.70
CA MET A 1 33.04 29.98 21.17
C MET A 1 33.49 29.22 22.39
N ASP A 2 32.79 28.14 22.73
CA ASP A 2 33.26 27.09 23.64
C ASP A 2 32.51 25.80 23.27
N ASP A 3 33.28 24.72 23.21
CA ASP A 3 32.98 23.44 22.57
C ASP A 3 31.94 22.62 23.33
N ASN A 4 30.79 22.37 22.70
CA ASN A 4 29.86 21.35 23.19
C ASN A 4 30.31 19.96 22.75
N ASN A 5 31.01 19.34 23.69
CA ASN A 5 31.52 17.99 23.71
C ASN A 5 30.49 16.94 23.28
N LYS A 6 30.97 16.06 22.43
CA LYS A 6 30.31 14.91 21.82
C LYS A 6 30.16 13.79 22.86
N ILE A 7 29.20 12.90 22.58
CA ILE A 7 29.06 11.51 23.08
C ILE A 7 28.20 11.34 24.33
N SER A 8 27.01 10.75 24.15
CA SER A 8 26.83 9.34 24.51
C SER A 8 25.60 8.76 23.83
N SER A 9 25.84 7.89 22.85
CA SER A 9 24.90 6.90 22.35
C SER A 9 24.85 5.75 23.34
N SER A 10 23.69 5.44 23.89
CA SER A 10 23.29 4.09 24.34
C SER A 10 21.83 4.13 24.73
N ASP A 11 20.95 3.60 23.88
CA ASP A 11 19.93 2.70 24.41
C ASP A 11 19.62 1.64 23.36
N ASP A 12 20.02 0.42 23.72
CA ASP A 12 19.81 -0.84 23.01
C ASP A 12 18.31 -1.15 22.97
N GLY A 13 17.63 -0.59 21.97
CA GLY A 13 16.26 -0.95 21.64
C GLY A 13 16.24 -1.57 20.26
N ASN A 14 16.60 -2.86 20.14
CA ASN A 14 16.23 -3.68 18.97
C ASN A 14 14.71 -3.96 18.96
N SER A 15 13.90 -2.91 19.13
CA SER A 15 12.54 -2.93 18.63
C SER A 15 12.66 -2.86 17.10
N PRO A 16 12.14 -3.83 16.34
CA PRO A 16 12.00 -3.64 14.91
C PRO A 16 11.20 -2.34 14.76
N LYS A 17 11.86 -1.29 14.26
CA LYS A 17 11.15 -0.11 13.80
C LYS A 17 10.25 -0.67 12.71
N PHE A 18 8.98 -0.92 13.03
CA PHE A 18 7.94 -1.14 12.04
C PHE A 18 7.80 0.18 11.32
N SER A 19 8.78 0.51 10.47
CA SER A 19 8.65 1.56 9.49
C SER A 19 7.50 1.10 8.61
N LYS A 20 6.31 1.63 8.90
CA LYS A 20 5.16 1.50 8.01
C LYS A 20 5.67 1.84 6.63
N LYS A 21 5.57 0.89 5.69
CA LYS A 21 5.93 1.16 4.30
C LYS A 21 5.12 2.39 3.84
N PRO A 22 5.73 3.29 3.07
CA PRO A 22 5.02 4.46 2.57
C PRO A 22 3.85 3.98 1.70
N LEU A 23 2.70 4.65 1.83
CA LEU A 23 1.52 4.40 1.00
C LEU A 23 1.60 5.23 -0.29
N PRO A 24 1.03 4.73 -1.40
CA PRO A 24 0.40 3.42 -1.54
C PRO A 24 1.41 2.28 -1.64
N GLU A 25 1.07 1.12 -1.08
CA GLU A 25 1.80 -0.14 -1.32
C GLU A 25 1.01 -0.97 -2.33
N ILE A 26 1.66 -1.32 -3.45
CA ILE A 26 1.05 -2.12 -4.53
C ILE A 26 1.83 -3.42 -4.66
N GLU A 27 1.11 -4.53 -4.69
CA GLU A 27 1.65 -5.85 -4.93
C GLU A 27 0.85 -6.54 -6.03
N ALA A 28 1.53 -7.13 -7.02
CA ALA A 28 0.90 -7.91 -8.08
C ALA A 28 1.48 -9.32 -8.09
N ARG A 29 0.61 -10.32 -8.20
CA ARG A 29 0.96 -11.74 -8.26
C ARG A 29 0.24 -12.39 -9.43
N VAL A 30 0.93 -13.23 -10.18
CA VAL A 30 0.34 -14.02 -11.26
C VAL A 30 0.14 -15.45 -10.77
N SER A 31 -1.05 -16.01 -11.01
CA SER A 31 -1.38 -17.40 -10.74
C SER A 31 -2.12 -17.98 -11.93
N ASN A 32 -1.45 -18.89 -12.67
CA ASN A 32 -1.95 -19.43 -13.94
C ASN A 32 -2.28 -18.30 -14.94
N LYS A 33 -3.57 -18.05 -15.17
CA LYS A 33 -4.10 -17.01 -16.07
C LYS A 33 -4.56 -15.75 -15.33
N ASP A 34 -4.61 -15.79 -14.00
CA ASP A 34 -5.12 -14.69 -13.18
C ASP A 34 -3.98 -13.82 -12.68
N VAL A 35 -4.23 -12.51 -12.63
CA VAL A 35 -3.39 -11.51 -11.98
C VAL A 35 -4.14 -10.98 -10.76
N SER A 36 -3.56 -11.16 -9.57
CA SER A 36 -4.05 -10.60 -8.31
C SER A 36 -3.26 -9.35 -7.97
N ILE A 37 -3.92 -8.20 -7.94
CA ILE A 37 -3.35 -6.89 -7.63
C ILE A 37 -3.92 -6.45 -6.27
N ARG A 38 -3.03 -6.23 -5.30
CA ARG A 38 -3.36 -5.70 -3.99
C ARG A 38 -2.80 -4.29 -3.85
N ILE A 39 -3.65 -3.35 -3.49
CA ILE A 39 -3.32 -1.93 -3.31
C ILE A 39 -3.74 -1.55 -1.90
N TYR A 40 -2.75 -1.26 -1.06
CA TYR A 40 -2.97 -0.72 0.26
C TYR A 40 -2.70 0.78 0.23
N CYS A 41 -3.70 1.60 0.53
CA CYS A 41 -3.61 3.04 0.41
C CYS A 41 -4.46 3.78 1.46
N GLU A 42 -4.27 5.10 1.54
CA GLU A 42 -5.12 5.95 2.35
C GLU A 42 -6.50 6.11 1.71
N LYS A 43 -7.52 6.18 2.56
CA LYS A 43 -8.89 6.45 2.13
C LYS A 43 -8.96 7.87 1.58
N GLN A 44 -9.17 8.01 0.27
CA GLN A 44 -9.48 9.32 -0.30
C GLN A 44 -10.92 9.72 0.02
N ASN A 45 -11.08 10.99 0.43
CA ASN A 45 -12.38 11.59 0.65
C ASN A 45 -13.13 11.64 -0.69
N GLY A 46 -14.30 10.99 -0.78
CA GLY A 46 -15.16 11.05 -1.97
C GLY A 46 -15.15 9.83 -2.90
N GLY A 47 -14.51 8.71 -2.54
CA GLY A 47 -14.68 7.42 -3.25
C GLY A 47 -14.04 7.32 -4.65
N SER A 48 -13.36 8.37 -5.12
CA SER A 48 -12.77 8.49 -6.46
C SER A 48 -11.59 7.55 -6.76
N ASN A 49 -11.02 6.90 -5.74
CA ASN A 49 -9.88 5.99 -5.93
C ASN A 49 -10.21 4.76 -6.77
N LEU A 50 -11.37 4.13 -6.52
CA LEU A 50 -11.63 2.80 -7.05
C LEU A 50 -11.85 2.84 -8.56
N ALA A 51 -12.68 3.77 -9.05
CA ALA A 51 -12.98 3.89 -10.47
C ALA A 51 -11.70 4.12 -11.30
N ASN A 52 -10.83 5.03 -10.86
CA ASN A 52 -9.57 5.31 -11.55
C ASN A 52 -8.66 4.08 -11.59
N ILE A 53 -8.56 3.34 -10.47
CA ILE A 53 -7.76 2.10 -10.42
C ILE A 53 -8.29 1.08 -11.42
N LEU A 54 -9.61 0.86 -11.46
CA LEU A 54 -10.21 -0.10 -12.38
C LEU A 54 -9.98 0.32 -13.84
N THR A 55 -10.14 1.60 -14.16
CA THR A 55 -9.85 2.13 -15.50
C THR A 55 -8.37 1.96 -15.89
N GLU A 56 -7.43 2.17 -14.98
CA GLU A 56 -6.01 1.92 -15.28
C GLU A 56 -5.71 0.43 -15.50
N ILE A 57 -6.39 -0.48 -14.81
CA ILE A 57 -6.24 -1.92 -15.03
C ILE A 57 -6.80 -2.34 -16.39
N GLU A 58 -7.97 -1.83 -16.78
CA GLU A 58 -8.57 -2.13 -18.09
C GLU A 58 -7.69 -1.66 -19.27
N LYS A 59 -6.93 -0.57 -19.10
CA LYS A 59 -5.95 -0.10 -20.09
C LYS A 59 -4.78 -1.06 -20.30
N LEU A 60 -4.53 -1.97 -19.36
CA LEU A 60 -3.50 -3.00 -19.47
C LEU A 60 -3.98 -4.25 -20.23
N TYR A 61 -5.16 -4.17 -20.88
CA TYR A 61 -5.81 -5.29 -21.56
C TYR A 61 -6.17 -6.46 -20.62
N LEU A 62 -6.32 -6.18 -19.33
CA LEU A 62 -6.79 -7.12 -18.33
C LEU A 62 -8.29 -6.96 -18.13
N THR A 63 -9.01 -8.09 -18.10
CA THR A 63 -10.44 -8.14 -17.78
C THR A 63 -10.61 -8.32 -16.28
N ILE A 64 -11.26 -7.37 -15.61
CA ILE A 64 -11.53 -7.45 -14.18
C ILE A 64 -12.54 -8.59 -13.92
N VAL A 65 -12.11 -9.58 -13.13
CA VAL A 65 -12.91 -10.74 -12.71
C VAL A 65 -13.55 -10.49 -11.36
N ASN A 66 -12.80 -9.92 -10.43
CA ASN A 66 -13.27 -9.63 -9.09
C ASN A 66 -12.58 -8.39 -8.52
N THR A 67 -13.33 -7.63 -7.73
CA THR A 67 -12.84 -6.48 -6.99
C THR A 67 -13.40 -6.54 -5.58
N SER A 68 -12.52 -6.45 -4.59
CA SER A 68 -12.90 -6.37 -3.18
C SER A 68 -12.19 -5.20 -2.51
N VAL A 69 -12.93 -4.47 -1.68
CA VAL A 69 -12.42 -3.33 -0.93
C VAL A 69 -12.65 -3.59 0.56
N LEU A 70 -11.58 -3.59 1.33
CA LEU A 70 -11.59 -3.81 2.76
C LEU A 70 -11.07 -2.56 3.48
N PRO A 71 -11.94 -1.81 4.19
CA PRO A 71 -11.50 -0.71 5.04
C PRO A 71 -10.63 -1.23 6.19
N LEU A 72 -9.45 -0.63 6.38
CA LEU A 72 -8.52 -0.94 7.47
C LEU A 72 -8.40 0.28 8.40
N GLY A 73 -8.83 0.12 9.65
CA GLY A 73 -8.81 1.22 10.62
C GLY A 73 -9.65 2.43 10.15
N SER A 74 -9.22 3.63 10.55
CA SER A 74 -9.97 4.87 10.30
C SER A 74 -9.63 5.57 8.99
N SER A 75 -8.45 5.29 8.41
CA SER A 75 -7.89 6.11 7.32
C SER A 75 -7.26 5.31 6.19
N THR A 76 -7.25 3.97 6.22
CA THR A 76 -6.67 3.16 5.15
C THR A 76 -7.67 2.17 4.58
N VAL A 77 -7.34 1.66 3.40
CA VAL A 77 -8.15 0.74 2.63
C VAL A 77 -7.22 -0.20 1.89
N ASP A 78 -7.61 -1.47 1.86
CA ASP A 78 -7.01 -2.53 1.08
C ASP A 78 -7.93 -2.86 -0.08
N ILE A 79 -7.43 -2.71 -1.30
CA ILE A 79 -8.15 -3.02 -2.54
C ILE A 79 -7.46 -4.23 -3.14
N THR A 80 -8.22 -5.31 -3.32
CA THR A 80 -7.75 -6.50 -4.03
C THR A 80 -8.55 -6.67 -5.31
N ILE A 81 -7.86 -6.80 -6.43
CA ILE A 81 -8.43 -6.94 -7.77
C ILE A 81 -7.86 -8.20 -8.40
N VAL A 82 -8.73 -9.04 -8.96
CA VAL A 82 -8.34 -10.21 -9.75
C VAL A 82 -8.74 -9.93 -11.19
N ALA A 83 -7.82 -10.12 -12.12
CA ALA A 83 -8.04 -9.89 -13.54
C ALA A 83 -7.37 -10.96 -14.42
N GLN A 84 -7.81 -11.11 -15.68
CA GLN A 84 -7.32 -12.08 -16.67
C GLN A 84 -6.96 -11.40 -17.99
#